data_AF-A6V686-F1
#
_entry.id   AF-A6V686-F1
#
_cell.length_a   1.000
_cell.length_b   1.000
_cell.length_c   1.000
_cell.angle_alpha   90.00
_cell.angle_beta   90.00
_cell.angle_gamma   90.00
#
_symmetry.space_group_name_H-M   'P 1'
#
loop_
_entity.id
_entity.type
_entity.pdbx_description
1 polymer ?
#
loop_
_entity_poly.entity_id
_entity_poly.type
_entity_poly.pdbx_seq_one_letter_code
_entity_poly.pdbx_strand_id
1 'polypeptide(L)'
;MHPTFSRVLLAAALATAGSPAVATEIQLEQGWNAEQRASWYDASLGSRLLPLAWAQALERPDSEERLFSEDNARRLGFPLRNWQGGELRLPRGFALDQQDDSRFSDTRLRWKARQSSSEPWVGLNCAGCHSTDISYRGSELTIDAGATLANVQAIFDEVLAALRRTSDDGDKFARFAGHVLGREDSPGNRDLLKAALAKRAALIDTLLSMSATDLQPGPGRLDATGQSLNRAAINSGARHLQPNPTDAPTSFPALWHTLQMDKLQSSGFVPNVKVLDLNGQVFDLGYLAGDIGVVQGDYGDVVSHPLSGLEGYISSIRVDNLTRVEGLIHKLKAPAWPSQLFGAPDSARLAQGKRLYAENCAACHANIGRDDLQTPIKVRQVRLKAHGDDAPIGTDPWMACNTFTFSSPSGNYFGLFRPSLGTPSGVGIVGRTSKIADMQVPEVFQIMLGKKGQLADGIAEIIHAIVTGQQTLPGSDSLQAVPAGQLLLAGAGPADSQAQSLAAGEVPTDKSARKDYCLNTEHPFLGYIARPLNGIWATAPYLHNGSVPSLYDLLLPQEQRPATFYSGSHEFDPSRVGYVTAPGPDNAFLFDTHLEGNSNAGHDFAREYDESQRLALLEYLKTL
;
A
#
# COMPACT_ATOMS: atom_id res chain seq x y z
N MET A 1 -27.58 -81.38 -3.30
CA MET A 1 -27.84 -80.00 -3.76
C MET A 1 -27.76 -79.08 -2.55
N HIS A 2 -27.10 -77.92 -2.71
CA HIS A 2 -26.67 -76.93 -1.69
C HIS A 2 -25.34 -77.21 -0.97
N PRO A 3 -24.23 -76.56 -1.36
CA PRO A 3 -23.04 -76.45 -0.53
C PRO A 3 -23.05 -75.14 0.27
N THR A 4 -23.08 -75.32 1.59
CA THR A 4 -22.22 -74.72 2.62
C THR A 4 -21.66 -73.30 2.39
N PHE A 5 -22.13 -72.36 3.22
CA PHE A 5 -21.47 -71.09 3.53
C PHE A 5 -20.15 -71.32 4.29
N SER A 6 -19.05 -70.73 3.80
CA SER A 6 -17.84 -70.52 4.59
C SER A 6 -17.42 -69.05 4.46
N ARG A 7 -17.27 -68.38 5.60
CA ARG A 7 -16.92 -66.97 5.73
C ARG A 7 -15.45 -66.77 5.36
N VAL A 8 -15.17 -65.87 4.41
CA VAL A 8 -13.83 -65.33 4.17
C VAL A 8 -13.79 -63.90 4.69
N LEU A 9 -12.94 -63.66 5.69
CA LEU A 9 -12.55 -62.34 6.19
C LEU A 9 -11.71 -61.64 5.12
N LEU A 10 -12.18 -60.49 4.65
CA LEU A 10 -11.41 -59.59 3.79
C LEU A 10 -10.66 -58.59 4.71
N ALA A 11 -9.34 -58.73 4.79
CA ALA A 11 -8.48 -57.76 5.47
C ALA A 11 -8.36 -56.50 4.60
N ALA A 12 -8.87 -55.37 5.09
CA ALA A 12 -8.67 -54.06 4.48
C ALA A 12 -7.25 -53.56 4.81
N ALA A 13 -6.44 -53.32 3.77
CA ALA A 13 -5.15 -52.67 3.91
C ALA A 13 -5.36 -51.18 4.23
N LEU A 14 -4.97 -50.79 5.44
CA LEU A 14 -4.88 -49.39 5.86
C LEU A 14 -3.71 -48.73 5.12
N ALA A 15 -4.02 -47.83 4.18
CA ALA A 15 -3.04 -46.88 3.66
C ALA A 15 -2.68 -45.91 4.78
N THR A 16 -1.44 -45.97 5.25
CA THR A 16 -0.89 -44.99 6.18
C THR A 16 -0.78 -43.64 5.46
N ALA A 17 -1.61 -42.68 5.84
CA ALA A 17 -1.46 -41.29 5.45
C ALA A 17 -0.08 -40.82 5.93
N GLY A 18 0.83 -40.55 4.99
CA GLY A 18 2.09 -39.88 5.30
C GLY A 18 1.79 -38.50 5.85
N SER A 19 2.49 -38.12 6.93
CA SER A 19 2.53 -36.75 7.41
C SER A 19 2.85 -35.81 6.24
N PRO A 20 2.17 -34.66 6.09
CA PRO A 20 2.56 -33.69 5.07
C PRO A 20 4.01 -33.31 5.32
N ALA A 21 4.85 -33.44 4.29
CA ALA A 21 6.22 -32.96 4.33
C ALA A 21 6.18 -31.48 4.73
N VAL A 22 6.93 -31.10 5.76
CA VAL A 22 7.09 -29.70 6.14
C VAL A 22 7.64 -28.98 4.91
N ALA A 23 6.87 -28.04 4.36
CA ALA A 23 7.31 -27.22 3.24
C ALA A 23 8.67 -26.61 3.60
N THR A 24 9.67 -26.79 2.74
CA THR A 24 10.98 -26.20 2.97
C THR A 24 10.86 -24.71 2.68
N GLU A 25 10.86 -23.89 3.73
CA GLU A 25 10.83 -22.43 3.60
C GLU A 25 12.16 -21.96 3.00
N ILE A 26 12.11 -21.41 1.79
CA ILE A 26 13.28 -20.88 1.11
C ILE A 26 13.37 -19.38 1.38
N GLN A 27 14.38 -18.99 2.16
CA GLN A 27 14.66 -17.58 2.41
C GLN A 27 15.54 -17.00 1.30
N LEU A 28 15.08 -15.95 0.63
CA LEU A 28 15.88 -15.24 -0.37
C LEU A 28 16.89 -14.30 0.29
N GLU A 29 18.07 -14.15 -0.32
CA GLU A 29 19.04 -13.14 0.08
C GLU A 29 18.56 -11.77 -0.40
N GLN A 30 18.13 -10.91 0.53
CA GLN A 30 17.68 -9.54 0.23
C GLN A 30 18.41 -8.48 1.09
N GLY A 31 19.55 -8.84 1.69
CA GLY A 31 20.37 -7.93 2.52
C GLY A 31 19.96 -7.82 4.00
N TRP A 32 18.82 -8.37 4.42
CA TRP A 32 18.38 -8.33 5.81
C TRP A 32 18.80 -9.55 6.63
N ASN A 33 19.35 -9.30 7.82
CA ASN A 33 19.52 -10.31 8.86
C ASN A 33 18.17 -10.64 9.54
N ALA A 34 18.17 -11.63 10.44
CA ALA A 34 16.95 -12.10 11.11
C ALA A 34 16.28 -11.04 11.99
N GLU A 35 17.05 -10.19 12.67
CA GLU A 35 16.53 -9.12 13.54
C GLU A 35 15.88 -8.01 12.72
N GLN A 36 16.52 -7.60 11.63
CA GLN A 36 15.99 -6.62 10.69
C GLN A 36 14.67 -7.09 10.08
N ARG A 37 14.63 -8.37 9.68
CA ARG A 37 13.40 -8.99 9.18
C ARG A 37 12.30 -9.05 10.25
N ALA A 38 12.62 -9.41 11.48
CA ALA A 38 11.65 -9.37 12.57
C ALA A 38 11.10 -7.94 12.77
N SER A 39 11.96 -6.92 12.74
CA SER A 39 11.54 -5.52 12.83
C SER A 39 10.60 -5.11 11.69
N TRP A 40 10.83 -5.58 10.46
CA TRP A 40 9.93 -5.34 9.33
C TRP A 40 8.51 -5.88 9.60
N TYR A 41 8.41 -7.08 10.17
CA TYR A 41 7.13 -7.71 10.42
C TYR A 41 6.45 -7.25 11.73
N ASP A 42 7.21 -6.82 12.73
CA ASP A 42 6.73 -6.49 14.08
C ASP A 42 6.66 -4.97 14.37
N ALA A 43 7.07 -4.10 13.46
CA ALA A 43 7.00 -2.66 13.71
C ALA A 43 5.54 -2.17 13.75
N SER A 44 5.17 -1.51 14.84
CA SER A 44 3.94 -0.70 14.89
C SER A 44 4.18 0.65 14.22
N LEU A 45 3.32 1.01 13.28
CA LEU A 45 3.33 2.32 12.64
C LEU A 45 2.43 3.34 13.35
N GLY A 46 1.68 2.89 14.37
CA GLY A 46 0.65 3.70 15.01
C GLY A 46 -0.76 3.56 14.41
N SER A 47 -0.93 2.69 13.41
CA SER A 47 -2.24 2.26 12.93
C SER A 47 -3.01 1.53 14.03
N ARG A 48 -4.31 1.79 14.13
CA ARG A 48 -5.16 1.24 15.20
C ARG A 48 -6.52 0.84 14.61
N LEU A 49 -6.62 -0.40 14.13
CA LEU A 49 -7.83 -0.94 13.51
C LEU A 49 -8.84 -1.44 14.56
N LEU A 50 -8.37 -2.24 15.53
CA LEU A 50 -9.18 -2.82 16.59
C LEU A 50 -8.37 -2.91 17.89
N PRO A 51 -8.98 -2.76 19.08
CA PRO A 51 -8.35 -3.20 20.33
C PRO A 51 -7.98 -4.69 20.23
N LEU A 52 -6.83 -5.10 20.78
CA LEU A 52 -6.36 -6.49 20.71
C LEU A 52 -7.38 -7.49 21.27
N ALA A 53 -8.00 -7.14 22.41
CA ALA A 53 -9.04 -7.97 23.00
C ALA A 53 -10.23 -8.19 22.04
N TRP A 54 -10.56 -7.20 21.21
CA TRP A 54 -11.63 -7.32 20.22
C TRP A 54 -11.18 -8.16 19.03
N ALA A 55 -9.96 -7.94 18.53
CA ALA A 55 -9.39 -8.74 17.46
C ALA A 55 -9.39 -10.25 17.80
N GLN A 56 -9.08 -10.61 19.05
CA GLN A 56 -9.09 -12.01 19.51
C GLN A 56 -10.50 -12.60 19.71
N ALA A 57 -11.53 -11.76 19.85
CA ALA A 57 -12.88 -12.18 20.18
C ALA A 57 -13.89 -12.03 19.03
N LEU A 58 -13.64 -11.16 18.05
CA LEU A 58 -14.55 -10.95 16.94
C LEU A 58 -14.69 -12.23 16.12
N GLU A 59 -15.93 -12.55 15.80
CA GLU A 59 -16.31 -13.64 14.91
C GLU A 59 -16.66 -13.05 13.53
N ARG A 60 -16.40 -13.79 12.46
CA ARG A 60 -16.79 -13.43 11.09
C ARG A 60 -18.30 -13.16 11.03
N PRO A 61 -18.81 -12.29 10.15
CA PRO A 61 -20.21 -11.86 10.18
C PRO A 61 -21.22 -13.02 10.26
N ASP A 62 -21.10 -13.98 9.35
CA ASP A 62 -22.11 -15.04 9.17
C ASP A 62 -21.71 -16.39 9.79
N SER A 63 -20.74 -16.42 10.71
CA SER A 63 -20.33 -17.64 11.41
C SER A 63 -19.82 -17.35 12.83
N GLU A 64 -19.59 -18.42 13.61
CA GLU A 64 -18.91 -18.33 14.92
C GLU A 64 -17.38 -18.47 14.82
N GLU A 65 -16.84 -18.59 13.60
CA GLU A 65 -15.41 -18.63 13.36
C GLU A 65 -14.78 -17.27 13.70
N ARG A 66 -13.61 -17.26 14.36
CA ARG A 66 -12.90 -16.00 14.65
C ARG A 66 -12.51 -15.28 13.37
N LEU A 67 -12.57 -13.94 13.39
CA LEU A 67 -12.21 -13.10 12.26
C LEU A 67 -10.73 -13.28 11.85
N PHE A 68 -9.83 -13.42 12.82
CA PHE A 68 -8.41 -13.68 12.61
C PHE A 68 -8.06 -15.17 12.87
N SER A 69 -8.91 -16.09 12.38
CA SER A 69 -8.60 -17.53 12.32
C SER A 69 -7.54 -17.83 11.25
N GLU A 70 -6.90 -19.00 11.32
CA GLU A 70 -5.93 -19.44 10.29
C GLU A 70 -6.59 -19.53 8.91
N ASP A 71 -7.79 -20.10 8.83
CA ASP A 71 -8.52 -20.30 7.58
C ASP A 71 -8.92 -18.96 6.94
N ASN A 72 -9.41 -18.02 7.75
CA ASN A 72 -9.79 -16.70 7.25
C ASN A 72 -8.56 -15.89 6.80
N ALA A 73 -7.49 -15.97 7.59
CA ALA A 73 -6.24 -15.30 7.31
C ALA A 73 -5.59 -15.84 6.02
N ARG A 74 -5.62 -17.16 5.80
CA ARG A 74 -5.20 -17.81 4.54
C ARG A 74 -6.04 -17.34 3.36
N ARG A 75 -7.38 -17.37 3.48
CA ARG A 75 -8.32 -16.94 2.42
C ARG A 75 -8.06 -15.50 1.95
N LEU A 76 -7.64 -14.63 2.87
CA LEU A 76 -7.38 -13.22 2.60
C LEU A 76 -5.90 -12.92 2.28
N GLY A 77 -5.02 -13.91 2.26
CA GLY A 77 -3.59 -13.75 1.94
C GLY A 77 -2.74 -13.13 3.08
N PHE A 78 -3.18 -13.25 4.33
CA PHE A 78 -2.47 -12.76 5.52
C PHE A 78 -2.05 -13.92 6.45
N PRO A 79 -1.07 -14.77 6.09
CA PRO A 79 -0.71 -15.93 6.93
C PRO A 79 -0.41 -15.54 8.39
N LEU A 80 -0.88 -16.35 9.34
CA LEU A 80 -0.69 -16.06 10.77
C LEU A 80 0.74 -16.34 11.22
N ARG A 81 1.33 -15.40 11.96
CA ARG A 81 2.68 -15.52 12.53
C ARG A 81 2.68 -15.28 14.04
N ASN A 82 3.66 -15.89 14.72
CA ASN A 82 3.92 -15.63 16.12
C ASN A 82 4.48 -14.22 16.29
N TRP A 83 3.76 -13.39 17.02
CA TRP A 83 4.17 -12.02 17.34
C TRP A 83 5.42 -12.04 18.22
N GLN A 84 6.51 -11.45 17.71
CA GLN A 84 7.81 -11.40 18.40
C GLN A 84 8.28 -12.77 18.96
N GLY A 85 7.92 -13.87 18.30
CA GLY A 85 8.25 -15.23 18.74
C GLY A 85 7.48 -15.74 19.97
N GLY A 86 6.48 -15.01 20.46
CA GLY A 86 5.61 -15.42 21.56
C GLY A 86 4.42 -16.29 21.14
N GLU A 87 3.48 -16.53 22.07
CA GLU A 87 2.27 -17.34 21.83
C GLU A 87 1.16 -16.59 21.09
N LEU A 88 1.17 -15.25 21.13
CA LEU A 88 0.19 -14.45 20.40
C LEU A 88 0.44 -14.61 18.90
N ARG A 89 -0.59 -15.03 18.16
CA ARG A 89 -0.55 -15.09 16.69
C ARG A 89 -1.35 -13.94 16.10
N LEU A 90 -0.75 -13.21 15.18
CA LEU A 90 -1.39 -12.15 14.41
C LEU A 90 -1.21 -12.44 12.91
N PRO A 91 -2.15 -12.03 12.05
CA PRO A 91 -1.92 -12.09 10.61
C PRO A 91 -0.67 -11.27 10.26
N ARG A 92 0.15 -11.78 9.33
CA ARG A 92 1.30 -11.03 8.83
C ARG A 92 0.83 -9.67 8.34
N GLY A 93 1.57 -8.63 8.71
CA GLY A 93 1.14 -7.28 8.40
C GLY A 93 0.35 -6.59 9.49
N PHE A 94 0.09 -7.25 10.61
CA PHE A 94 -0.58 -6.63 11.76
C PHE A 94 0.37 -6.54 12.95
N ALA A 95 0.38 -5.37 13.57
CA ALA A 95 1.26 -5.02 14.68
C ALA A 95 0.49 -4.47 15.89
N LEU A 96 1.10 -4.57 17.06
CA LEU A 96 0.55 -4.02 18.30
C LEU A 96 1.03 -2.58 18.55
N ASP A 97 0.07 -1.67 18.72
CA ASP A 97 0.31 -0.33 19.24
C ASP A 97 -0.27 -0.16 20.65
N GLN A 98 0.54 0.34 21.58
CA GLN A 98 0.16 0.52 22.98
C GLN A 98 0.50 1.91 23.53
N GLN A 99 0.38 2.95 22.69
CA GLN A 99 0.56 4.33 23.13
C GLN A 99 -0.56 4.80 24.07
N ASP A 100 -0.21 5.74 24.95
CA ASP A 100 -1.19 6.52 25.70
C ASP A 100 -2.13 7.26 24.74
N ASP A 101 -3.43 7.04 24.90
CA ASP A 101 -4.49 7.56 24.04
C ASP A 101 -5.19 8.79 24.60
N SER A 102 -4.70 9.38 25.69
CA SER A 102 -5.39 10.46 26.42
C SER A 102 -5.65 11.70 25.57
N ARG A 103 -4.84 11.90 24.52
CA ARG A 103 -4.91 13.01 23.57
C ARG A 103 -5.43 12.63 22.18
N PHE A 104 -5.79 11.37 21.97
CA PHE A 104 -6.33 10.89 20.69
C PHE A 104 -7.85 11.10 20.60
N SER A 105 -8.42 11.00 19.40
CA SER A 105 -9.87 11.12 19.19
C SER A 105 -10.52 9.78 18.89
N ASP A 106 -10.16 9.19 17.76
CA ASP A 106 -10.86 8.11 17.07
C ASP A 106 -10.66 6.77 17.78
N THR A 107 -9.47 6.62 18.37
CA THR A 107 -8.97 5.42 19.02
C THR A 107 -8.97 5.55 20.53
N ARG A 108 -9.44 6.68 21.07
CA ARG A 108 -9.73 6.86 22.49
C ARG A 108 -11.08 6.24 22.84
N LEU A 109 -11.18 4.92 22.69
CA LEU A 109 -12.38 4.16 23.04
C LEU A 109 -12.36 3.77 24.52
N ARG A 110 -13.52 3.79 25.16
CA ARG A 110 -13.71 3.35 26.55
C ARG A 110 -14.86 2.36 26.60
N TRP A 111 -14.55 1.09 26.84
CA TRP A 111 -15.52 -0.01 26.85
C TRP A 111 -15.62 -0.72 28.19
N LYS A 112 -14.88 -0.27 29.21
CA LYS A 112 -14.96 -0.77 30.58
C LYS A 112 -14.57 0.29 31.61
N ALA A 113 -15.06 0.14 32.83
CA ALA A 113 -14.68 0.99 33.96
C ALA A 113 -13.18 0.87 34.27
N ARG A 114 -12.53 1.99 34.60
CA ARG A 114 -11.09 2.06 34.96
C ARG A 114 -10.14 1.50 33.89
N GLN A 115 -10.56 1.53 32.63
CA GLN A 115 -9.72 1.14 31.50
C GLN A 115 -8.42 1.96 31.44
N SER A 116 -7.31 1.32 31.09
CA SER A 116 -6.03 2.01 30.86
C SER A 116 -6.13 2.97 29.67
N SER A 117 -5.31 4.02 29.67
CA SER A 117 -5.08 4.84 28.47
C SER A 117 -4.13 4.19 27.47
N SER A 118 -3.52 3.06 27.82
CA SER A 118 -2.57 2.29 27.00
C SER A 118 -3.07 0.87 26.74
N GLU A 119 -4.35 0.72 26.39
CA GLU A 119 -4.86 -0.57 25.90
C GLU A 119 -4.16 -0.93 24.58
N PRO A 120 -3.77 -2.20 24.37
CA PRO A 120 -3.13 -2.62 23.13
C PRO A 120 -4.13 -2.63 21.96
N TRP A 121 -3.69 -2.10 20.83
CA TRP A 121 -4.42 -2.07 19.56
C TRP A 121 -3.69 -2.88 18.51
N VAL A 122 -4.44 -3.57 17.67
CA VAL A 122 -3.95 -4.23 16.46
C VAL A 122 -4.20 -3.30 15.29
N GLY A 123 -3.18 -3.07 14.46
CA GLY A 123 -3.28 -2.26 13.25
C GLY A 123 -2.36 -2.77 12.15
N LEU A 124 -2.63 -2.37 10.91
CA LEU A 124 -1.83 -2.76 9.77
C LEU A 124 -0.42 -2.12 9.85
N ASN A 125 0.59 -2.82 9.36
CA ASN A 125 1.92 -2.31 9.11
C ASN A 125 2.37 -2.63 7.67
N CYS A 126 3.55 -2.16 7.29
CA CYS A 126 4.03 -2.25 5.91
C CYS A 126 4.04 -3.68 5.36
N ALA A 127 4.35 -4.68 6.20
CA ALA A 127 4.45 -6.07 5.76
C ALA A 127 3.12 -6.70 5.33
N GLY A 128 1.98 -6.08 5.65
CA GLY A 128 0.66 -6.56 5.21
C GLY A 128 0.45 -6.36 3.73
N CYS A 129 0.91 -5.21 3.21
CA CYS A 129 0.84 -4.82 1.81
C CYS A 129 2.12 -5.18 1.04
N HIS A 130 3.26 -5.23 1.74
CA HIS A 130 4.57 -5.33 1.13
C HIS A 130 5.32 -6.63 1.51
N SER A 131 4.66 -7.77 1.54
CA SER A 131 5.35 -9.07 1.72
C SER A 131 4.60 -10.15 0.97
N THR A 132 5.30 -10.84 0.08
CA THR A 132 4.70 -11.75 -0.90
C THR A 132 5.03 -13.19 -0.54
N ASP A 133 4.04 -14.09 -0.60
CA ASP A 133 4.30 -15.52 -0.60
C ASP A 133 4.15 -16.09 -2.01
N ILE A 134 5.07 -16.98 -2.35
CA ILE A 134 5.03 -17.76 -3.57
C ILE A 134 5.14 -19.24 -3.21
N SER A 135 4.23 -20.03 -3.77
CA SER A 135 4.27 -21.48 -3.78
C SER A 135 4.70 -21.99 -5.15
N TYR A 136 5.53 -23.03 -5.18
CA TYR A 136 5.93 -23.72 -6.41
C TYR A 136 6.33 -25.16 -6.12
N ARG A 137 5.64 -26.13 -6.74
CA ARG A 137 5.93 -27.57 -6.61
C ARG A 137 6.08 -28.06 -5.16
N GLY A 138 5.26 -27.52 -4.24
CA GLY A 138 5.26 -27.87 -2.81
C GLY A 138 6.30 -27.14 -1.96
N SER A 139 7.10 -26.24 -2.55
CA SER A 139 7.96 -25.30 -1.83
C SER A 139 7.24 -23.97 -1.63
N GLU A 140 7.52 -23.30 -0.50
CA GLU A 140 7.03 -21.96 -0.18
C GLU A 140 8.22 -21.02 -0.03
N LEU A 141 8.08 -19.78 -0.51
CA LEU A 141 9.06 -18.72 -0.34
C LEU A 141 8.35 -17.42 0.00
N THR A 142 8.94 -16.63 0.89
CA THR A 142 8.47 -15.27 1.20
C THR A 142 9.48 -14.26 0.67
N ILE A 143 8.96 -13.25 -0.04
CA ILE A 143 9.74 -12.10 -0.53
C ILE A 143 9.49 -10.95 0.42
N ASP A 144 10.53 -10.60 1.18
CA ASP A 144 10.52 -9.45 2.08
C ASP A 144 10.34 -8.17 1.23
N ALA A 145 9.45 -7.26 1.68
CA ALA A 145 9.20 -5.99 0.98
C ALA A 145 8.73 -6.12 -0.50
N GLY A 146 8.15 -7.28 -0.86
CA GLY A 146 7.57 -7.58 -2.18
C GLY A 146 6.13 -7.07 -2.38
N ALA A 147 5.52 -7.36 -3.53
CA ALA A 147 4.13 -7.04 -3.83
C ALA A 147 3.18 -8.16 -3.35
N THR A 148 2.46 -7.99 -2.24
CA THR A 148 1.57 -9.04 -1.72
C THR A 148 0.39 -9.32 -2.66
N LEU A 149 -0.23 -10.49 -2.52
CA LEU A 149 -1.57 -10.78 -3.05
C LEU A 149 -2.66 -10.76 -1.96
N ALA A 150 -2.36 -10.27 -0.77
CA ALA A 150 -3.36 -10.10 0.28
C ALA A 150 -4.53 -9.19 -0.17
N ASN A 151 -5.74 -9.52 0.26
CA ASN A 151 -6.95 -8.74 -0.03
C ASN A 151 -7.24 -7.77 1.12
N VAL A 152 -6.56 -6.63 1.11
CA VAL A 152 -6.63 -5.59 2.17
C VAL A 152 -8.02 -4.97 2.26
N GLN A 153 -8.70 -4.72 1.14
CA GLN A 153 -10.06 -4.17 1.16
C GLN A 153 -11.04 -5.13 1.84
N ALA A 154 -10.97 -6.43 1.50
CA ALA A 154 -11.88 -7.41 2.08
C ALA A 154 -11.73 -7.57 3.60
N ILE A 155 -10.51 -7.46 4.15
CA ILE A 155 -10.37 -7.51 5.62
C ILE A 155 -10.99 -6.27 6.29
N PHE A 156 -10.90 -5.08 5.70
CA PHE A 156 -11.57 -3.89 6.22
C PHE A 156 -13.10 -4.01 6.17
N ASP A 157 -13.64 -4.53 5.07
CA ASP A 157 -15.07 -4.76 4.90
C ASP A 157 -15.59 -5.80 5.90
N GLU A 158 -14.84 -6.91 6.08
CA GLU A 158 -15.19 -7.96 7.04
C GLU A 158 -15.11 -7.48 8.49
N VAL A 159 -14.14 -6.61 8.83
CA VAL A 159 -14.08 -5.98 10.16
C VAL A 159 -15.33 -5.13 10.40
N LEU A 160 -15.73 -4.28 9.45
CA LEU A 160 -16.94 -3.47 9.61
C LEU A 160 -18.19 -4.35 9.75
N ALA A 161 -18.33 -5.34 8.89
CA ALA A 161 -19.45 -6.27 8.93
C ALA A 161 -19.49 -7.07 10.26
N ALA A 162 -18.33 -7.51 10.76
CA ALA A 162 -18.22 -8.23 12.02
C ALA A 162 -18.59 -7.36 13.22
N LEU A 163 -18.15 -6.09 13.24
CA LEU A 163 -18.51 -5.13 14.30
C LEU A 163 -20.02 -4.87 14.32
N ARG A 164 -20.63 -4.61 13.15
CA ARG A 164 -22.07 -4.39 13.01
C ARG A 164 -22.87 -5.61 13.46
N ARG A 165 -22.55 -6.78 12.90
CA ARG A 165 -23.25 -8.01 13.24
C ARG A 165 -23.13 -8.37 14.72
N THR A 166 -21.94 -8.17 15.31
CA THR A 166 -21.72 -8.38 16.75
C THR A 166 -22.50 -7.37 17.61
N SER A 167 -22.72 -6.15 17.13
CA SER A 167 -23.55 -5.16 17.84
C SER A 167 -25.05 -5.49 17.78
N ASP A 168 -25.51 -6.01 16.63
CA ASP A 168 -26.93 -6.19 16.33
C ASP A 168 -27.48 -7.55 16.80
N ASP A 169 -26.64 -8.59 16.83
CA ASP A 169 -27.00 -9.94 17.27
C ASP A 169 -26.71 -10.12 18.77
N GLY A 170 -27.76 -10.34 19.57
CA GLY A 170 -27.65 -10.42 21.03
C GLY A 170 -26.81 -11.61 21.52
N ASP A 171 -26.88 -12.76 20.86
CA ASP A 171 -26.14 -13.96 21.25
C ASP A 171 -24.66 -13.80 20.90
N LYS A 172 -24.39 -13.25 19.70
CA LYS A 172 -23.04 -12.93 19.27
C LYS A 172 -22.39 -11.87 20.17
N PHE A 173 -23.14 -10.82 20.50
CA PHE A 173 -22.70 -9.80 21.45
C PHE A 173 -22.36 -10.41 22.82
N ALA A 174 -23.20 -11.33 23.31
CA ALA A 174 -22.99 -11.96 24.62
C ALA A 174 -21.69 -12.78 24.66
N ARG A 175 -21.38 -13.56 23.61
CA ARG A 175 -20.11 -14.27 23.50
C ARG A 175 -18.93 -13.31 23.41
N PHE A 176 -19.01 -12.32 22.52
CA PHE A 176 -17.97 -11.31 22.35
C PHE A 176 -17.69 -10.57 23.66
N ALA A 177 -18.72 -10.09 24.35
CA ALA A 177 -18.58 -9.37 25.61
C ALA A 177 -17.98 -10.25 26.71
N GLY A 178 -18.40 -11.52 26.81
CA GLY A 178 -17.82 -12.48 27.76
C GLY A 178 -16.33 -12.69 27.53
N HIS A 179 -15.88 -12.77 26.28
CA HIS A 179 -14.46 -12.87 25.93
C HIS A 179 -13.68 -11.57 26.20
N VAL A 180 -14.21 -10.42 25.79
CA VAL A 180 -13.50 -9.12 25.89
C VAL A 180 -13.43 -8.62 27.33
N LEU A 181 -14.51 -8.74 28.11
CA LEU A 181 -14.59 -8.23 29.47
C LEU A 181 -14.06 -9.25 30.49
N GLY A 182 -14.19 -10.55 30.20
CA GLY A 182 -13.73 -11.63 31.08
C GLY A 182 -14.26 -11.47 32.51
N ARG A 183 -13.36 -11.30 33.48
CA ARG A 183 -13.71 -11.11 34.89
C ARG A 183 -14.39 -9.77 35.20
N GLU A 184 -14.28 -8.80 34.30
CA GLU A 184 -14.91 -7.47 34.41
C GLU A 184 -16.28 -7.43 33.74
N ASP A 185 -16.79 -8.58 33.28
CA ASP A 185 -18.10 -8.67 32.65
C ASP A 185 -19.22 -8.32 33.64
N SER A 186 -19.90 -7.21 33.38
CA SER A 186 -20.99 -6.67 34.18
C SER A 186 -21.96 -5.92 33.27
N PRO A 187 -23.23 -5.73 33.67
CA PRO A 187 -24.20 -5.00 32.85
C PRO A 187 -23.68 -3.62 32.40
N GLY A 188 -23.08 -2.85 33.30
CA GLY A 188 -22.53 -1.53 32.97
C GLY A 188 -21.36 -1.56 31.98
N ASN A 189 -20.45 -2.54 32.10
CA ASN A 189 -19.36 -2.69 31.12
C ASN A 189 -19.87 -3.23 29.78
N ARG A 190 -20.90 -4.06 29.76
CA ARG A 190 -21.56 -4.48 28.50
C ARG A 190 -22.18 -3.28 27.78
N ASP A 191 -22.83 -2.37 28.49
CA ASP A 191 -23.39 -1.15 27.88
C ASP A 191 -22.28 -0.25 27.29
N LEU A 192 -21.19 -0.05 28.03
CA LEU A 192 -20.02 0.69 27.55
C LEU A 192 -19.39 0.02 26.32
N LEU A 193 -19.24 -1.30 26.32
CA LEU A 193 -18.71 -2.06 25.20
C LEU A 193 -19.59 -1.98 23.97
N LYS A 194 -20.91 -2.06 24.14
CA LYS A 194 -21.86 -1.92 23.03
C LYS A 194 -21.78 -0.53 22.40
N ALA A 195 -21.73 0.52 23.22
CA ALA A 195 -21.56 1.90 22.75
C ALA A 195 -20.21 2.10 22.03
N ALA A 196 -19.13 1.53 22.55
CA ALA A 196 -17.81 1.61 21.94
C ALA A 196 -17.74 0.86 20.59
N LEU A 197 -18.36 -0.32 20.49
CA LEU A 197 -18.50 -1.07 19.22
C LEU A 197 -19.21 -0.23 18.17
N ALA A 198 -20.37 0.34 18.51
CA ALA A 198 -21.14 1.18 17.59
C ALA A 198 -20.33 2.40 17.14
N LYS A 199 -19.61 3.06 18.06
CA LYS A 199 -18.72 4.19 17.73
C LYS A 199 -17.62 3.77 16.75
N ARG A 200 -17.00 2.60 16.96
CA ARG A 200 -15.93 2.11 16.07
C ARG A 200 -16.46 1.73 14.70
N ALA A 201 -17.59 1.02 14.64
CA ALA A 201 -18.24 0.66 13.38
C ALA A 201 -18.61 1.91 12.57
N ALA A 202 -19.19 2.94 13.20
CA ALA A 202 -19.56 4.19 12.53
C ALA A 202 -18.34 4.94 11.94
N LEU A 203 -17.19 4.88 12.62
CA LEU A 203 -15.96 5.49 12.12
C LEU A 203 -15.44 4.77 10.88
N ILE A 204 -15.35 3.44 10.93
CA ILE A 204 -14.89 2.63 9.78
C ILE A 204 -15.87 2.81 8.60
N ASP A 205 -17.17 2.81 8.88
CA ASP A 205 -18.20 3.08 7.88
C ASP A 205 -18.09 4.46 7.23
N THR A 206 -17.71 5.49 8.00
CA THR A 206 -17.46 6.83 7.44
C THR A 206 -16.32 6.82 6.43
N LEU A 207 -15.22 6.11 6.73
CA LEU A 207 -14.08 5.99 5.81
C LEU A 207 -14.44 5.18 4.56
N LEU A 208 -15.12 4.05 4.73
CA LEU A 208 -15.52 3.18 3.61
C LEU A 208 -16.60 3.83 2.74
N SER A 209 -17.52 4.61 3.31
CA SER A 209 -18.53 5.35 2.53
C SER A 209 -17.96 6.52 1.74
N MET A 210 -16.94 7.22 2.25
CA MET A 210 -16.19 8.22 1.48
C MET A 210 -15.46 7.60 0.28
N SER A 211 -15.18 6.31 0.36
CA SER A 211 -14.46 5.52 -0.63
C SER A 211 -15.38 4.68 -1.52
N ALA A 212 -16.70 4.75 -1.33
CA ALA A 212 -17.67 3.85 -1.95
C ALA A 212 -17.54 3.80 -3.49
N THR A 213 -17.51 2.58 -4.02
CA THR A 213 -17.43 2.28 -5.45
C THR A 213 -18.02 0.90 -5.71
N ASP A 214 -18.50 0.67 -6.93
CA ASP A 214 -18.91 -0.66 -7.40
C ASP A 214 -17.72 -1.55 -7.78
N LEU A 215 -16.53 -0.95 -7.97
CA LEU A 215 -15.32 -1.68 -8.32
C LEU A 215 -14.70 -2.33 -7.08
N GLN A 216 -14.57 -3.66 -7.11
CA GLN A 216 -13.83 -4.40 -6.08
C GLN A 216 -12.33 -4.42 -6.42
N PRO A 217 -11.43 -3.96 -5.53
CA PRO A 217 -9.98 -4.03 -5.76
C PRO A 217 -9.47 -5.46 -5.92
N GLY A 218 -9.94 -6.39 -5.09
CA GLY A 218 -9.48 -7.77 -5.08
C GLY A 218 -8.04 -7.97 -4.57
N PRO A 219 -7.53 -9.21 -4.64
CA PRO A 219 -6.21 -9.59 -4.14
C PRO A 219 -5.06 -8.75 -4.74
N GLY A 220 -4.15 -8.29 -3.87
CA GLY A 220 -2.91 -7.59 -4.24
C GLY A 220 -3.06 -6.14 -4.66
N ARG A 221 -4.28 -5.57 -4.53
CA ARG A 221 -4.57 -4.21 -4.96
C ARG A 221 -5.39 -3.43 -3.93
N LEU A 222 -5.15 -2.13 -3.89
CA LEU A 222 -5.90 -1.16 -3.13
C LEU A 222 -5.74 0.22 -3.77
N ASP A 223 -6.76 1.06 -3.70
CA ASP A 223 -6.60 2.49 -3.95
C ASP A 223 -6.17 3.18 -2.64
N ALA A 224 -4.94 2.86 -2.22
CA ALA A 224 -4.39 3.36 -0.97
C ALA A 224 -4.27 4.90 -0.99
N THR A 225 -4.00 5.48 -2.16
CA THR A 225 -3.95 6.94 -2.34
C THR A 225 -5.31 7.58 -2.11
N GLY A 226 -6.36 7.09 -2.78
CA GLY A 226 -7.73 7.59 -2.61
C GLY A 226 -8.20 7.47 -1.16
N GLN A 227 -7.95 6.33 -0.50
CA GLN A 227 -8.26 6.13 0.92
C GLN A 227 -7.51 7.12 1.83
N SER A 228 -6.22 7.34 1.58
CA SER A 228 -5.40 8.30 2.33
C SER A 228 -5.88 9.74 2.15
N LEU A 229 -6.29 10.10 0.93
CA LEU A 229 -6.87 11.41 0.62
C LEU A 229 -8.24 11.60 1.30
N ASN A 230 -9.11 10.60 1.25
CA ASN A 230 -10.39 10.64 1.97
C ASN A 230 -10.18 10.79 3.47
N ARG A 231 -9.19 10.10 4.04
CA ARG A 231 -8.85 10.25 5.45
C ARG A 231 -8.38 11.66 5.77
N ALA A 232 -7.52 12.26 4.94
CA ALA A 232 -7.11 13.65 5.10
C ALA A 232 -8.31 14.61 5.08
N ALA A 233 -9.26 14.40 4.16
CA ALA A 233 -10.50 15.18 4.11
C ALA A 233 -11.34 15.03 5.40
N ILE A 234 -11.45 13.81 5.95
CA ILE A 234 -12.13 13.56 7.24
C ILE A 234 -11.41 14.27 8.39
N ASN A 235 -10.09 14.12 8.47
CA ASN A 235 -9.25 14.70 9.52
C ASN A 235 -9.31 16.23 9.52
N SER A 236 -9.64 16.86 8.40
CA SER A 236 -9.85 18.32 8.32
C SER A 236 -10.94 18.84 9.28
N GLY A 237 -11.86 17.96 9.74
CA GLY A 237 -12.99 18.34 10.60
C GLY A 237 -14.07 19.15 9.87
N ALA A 238 -13.99 19.30 8.55
CA ALA A 238 -15.00 19.99 7.77
C ALA A 238 -16.31 19.19 7.69
N ARG A 239 -17.42 19.91 7.48
CA ARG A 239 -18.74 19.32 7.20
C ARG A 239 -18.98 19.28 5.70
N HIS A 240 -19.88 18.40 5.25
CA HIS A 240 -20.25 18.25 3.83
C HIS A 240 -19.06 17.92 2.93
N LEU A 241 -18.20 17.01 3.41
CA LEU A 241 -17.05 16.50 2.67
C LEU A 241 -17.51 15.95 1.31
N GLN A 242 -16.64 16.11 0.31
CA GLN A 242 -16.84 15.52 -1.00
C GLN A 242 -16.10 14.18 -1.07
N PRO A 243 -16.80 13.06 -1.31
CA PRO A 243 -16.18 11.75 -1.47
C PRO A 243 -15.22 11.71 -2.67
N ASN A 244 -14.09 11.04 -2.50
CA ASN A 244 -13.23 10.57 -3.58
C ASN A 244 -13.37 9.04 -3.68
N PRO A 245 -14.23 8.50 -4.58
CA PRO A 245 -14.40 7.06 -4.73
C PRO A 245 -13.07 6.39 -5.00
N THR A 246 -12.83 5.25 -4.35
CA THR A 246 -11.61 4.45 -4.53
C THR A 246 -11.75 3.48 -5.70
N ASP A 247 -12.13 4.01 -6.86
CA ASP A 247 -12.40 3.25 -8.09
C ASP A 247 -11.18 3.10 -9.01
N ALA A 248 -9.98 3.35 -8.48
CA ALA A 248 -8.72 3.26 -9.20
C ALA A 248 -7.65 2.41 -8.46
N PRO A 249 -7.94 1.14 -8.14
CA PRO A 249 -7.05 0.31 -7.33
C PRO A 249 -5.70 0.10 -8.03
N THR A 250 -4.62 0.30 -7.27
CA THR A 250 -3.25 0.01 -7.72
C THR A 250 -2.73 -1.25 -7.07
N SER A 251 -1.87 -1.98 -7.78
CA SER A 251 -1.08 -3.06 -7.21
C SER A 251 -0.10 -2.52 -6.19
N PHE A 252 0.11 -3.26 -5.10
CA PHE A 252 1.15 -2.91 -4.14
C PHE A 252 2.54 -2.98 -4.82
N PRO A 253 3.34 -1.91 -4.79
CA PRO A 253 4.68 -1.98 -5.35
C PRO A 253 5.61 -2.77 -4.44
N ALA A 254 6.62 -3.40 -5.04
CA ALA A 254 7.82 -3.77 -4.29
C ALA A 254 8.55 -2.52 -3.77
N LEU A 255 9.19 -2.62 -2.60
CA LEU A 255 9.82 -1.48 -1.94
C LEU A 255 11.33 -1.35 -2.16
N TRP A 256 12.00 -2.35 -2.74
CA TRP A 256 13.41 -2.20 -3.10
C TRP A 256 13.59 -1.06 -4.12
N HIS A 257 14.70 -0.33 -3.99
CA HIS A 257 15.03 0.89 -4.76
C HIS A 257 14.09 2.08 -4.59
N THR A 258 12.98 1.99 -3.85
CA THR A 258 12.03 3.13 -3.70
C THR A 258 12.68 4.36 -3.09
N LEU A 259 13.55 4.18 -2.09
CA LEU A 259 14.29 5.26 -1.46
C LEU A 259 15.40 5.86 -2.33
N GLN A 260 15.77 5.22 -3.45
CA GLN A 260 16.69 5.81 -4.43
C GLN A 260 15.95 6.70 -5.43
N MET A 261 14.63 6.53 -5.60
CA MET A 261 13.82 7.24 -6.60
C MET A 261 13.49 8.68 -6.17
N ASP A 262 13.44 9.62 -7.12
CA ASP A 262 12.98 11.02 -6.93
C ASP A 262 11.46 11.16 -6.82
N LYS A 263 10.69 10.10 -7.11
CA LYS A 263 9.23 10.07 -7.00
C LYS A 263 8.75 8.73 -6.49
N LEU A 264 7.67 8.78 -5.70
CA LEU A 264 7.03 7.66 -5.04
C LEU A 264 5.57 7.57 -5.46
N GLN A 265 4.96 6.44 -5.12
CA GLN A 265 3.63 6.01 -5.60
C GLN A 265 3.58 5.82 -7.12
N SER A 266 2.59 5.08 -7.61
CA SER A 266 2.53 4.72 -9.04
C SER A 266 2.39 5.95 -9.95
N SER A 267 1.62 6.95 -9.54
CA SER A 267 1.43 8.20 -10.29
C SER A 267 2.62 9.17 -10.22
N GLY A 268 3.59 8.92 -9.34
CA GLY A 268 4.66 9.88 -9.03
C GLY A 268 4.18 11.12 -8.29
N PHE A 269 3.01 11.04 -7.64
CA PHE A 269 2.37 12.13 -6.92
C PHE A 269 3.19 12.62 -5.71
N VAL A 270 3.93 11.71 -5.06
CA VAL A 270 4.79 12.03 -3.93
C VAL A 270 6.23 12.19 -4.42
N PRO A 271 6.72 13.41 -4.68
CA PRO A 271 8.14 13.65 -4.92
C PRO A 271 8.96 13.29 -3.68
N ASN A 272 10.12 12.69 -3.89
CA ASN A 272 11.06 12.36 -2.83
C ASN A 272 12.13 13.45 -2.73
N VAL A 273 12.20 14.10 -1.56
CA VAL A 273 13.21 15.13 -1.27
C VAL A 273 14.06 14.66 -0.11
N LYS A 274 15.37 14.64 -0.37
CA LYS A 274 16.40 14.30 0.61
C LYS A 274 16.92 15.58 1.28
N VAL A 275 17.02 15.58 2.60
CA VAL A 275 17.61 16.67 3.38
C VAL A 275 18.74 16.14 4.25
N LEU A 276 19.76 16.96 4.52
CA LEU A 276 20.80 16.61 5.48
C LEU A 276 20.39 17.09 6.88
N ASP A 277 20.48 16.21 7.86
CA ASP A 277 20.38 16.59 9.28
C ASP A 277 21.64 17.35 9.74
N LEU A 278 21.64 17.83 10.98
CA LEU A 278 22.79 18.58 11.55
C LEU A 278 24.08 17.75 11.65
N ASN A 279 23.99 16.43 11.56
CA ASN A 279 25.12 15.50 11.58
C ASN A 279 25.56 15.06 10.18
N GLY A 280 24.94 15.60 9.12
CA GLY A 280 25.23 15.24 7.73
C GLY A 280 24.65 13.89 7.29
N GLN A 281 23.69 13.33 8.02
CA GLN A 281 22.94 12.14 7.60
C GLN A 281 21.80 12.54 6.66
N VAL A 282 21.54 11.69 5.65
CA VAL A 282 20.43 11.89 4.71
C VAL A 282 19.12 11.45 5.35
N PHE A 283 18.11 12.32 5.28
CA PHE A 283 16.75 12.07 5.70
C PHE A 283 15.80 12.21 4.51
N ASP A 284 15.01 11.18 4.24
CA ASP A 284 14.05 11.12 3.15
C ASP A 284 12.70 11.73 3.54
N LEU A 285 12.62 13.06 3.49
CA LEU A 285 11.45 13.81 3.93
C LEU A 285 10.18 13.46 3.10
N GLY A 286 10.35 13.28 1.79
CA GLY A 286 9.23 12.94 0.90
C GLY A 286 8.70 11.52 1.13
N TYR A 287 9.60 10.57 1.39
CA TYR A 287 9.21 9.20 1.74
C TYR A 287 8.44 9.14 3.05
N LEU A 288 8.97 9.75 4.12
CA LEU A 288 8.27 9.81 5.39
C LEU A 288 6.90 10.48 5.26
N ALA A 289 6.80 11.54 4.44
CA ALA A 289 5.53 12.20 4.18
C ALA A 289 4.50 11.28 3.52
N GLY A 290 4.94 10.51 2.51
CA GLY A 290 4.11 9.49 1.87
C GLY A 290 3.64 8.43 2.86
N ASP A 291 4.55 7.92 3.69
CA ASP A 291 4.26 6.88 4.69
C ASP A 291 3.28 7.35 5.77
N ILE A 292 3.44 8.57 6.30
CA ILE A 292 2.47 9.17 7.22
C ILE A 292 1.09 9.24 6.54
N GLY A 293 1.07 9.59 5.24
CA GLY A 293 -0.12 9.58 4.38
C GLY A 293 -0.82 8.22 4.32
N VAL A 294 -0.07 7.13 4.15
CA VAL A 294 -0.62 5.77 4.11
C VAL A 294 -1.11 5.35 5.51
N VAL A 295 -0.32 5.58 6.55
CA VAL A 295 -0.67 5.16 7.93
C VAL A 295 -1.94 5.85 8.42
N GLN A 296 -2.19 7.12 8.07
CA GLN A 296 -3.48 7.74 8.39
C GLN A 296 -4.65 7.01 7.72
N GLY A 297 -4.51 6.66 6.43
CA GLY A 297 -5.50 5.88 5.67
C GLY A 297 -5.76 4.51 6.29
N ASP A 298 -4.70 3.90 6.85
CA ASP A 298 -4.73 2.64 7.59
C ASP A 298 -5.09 2.81 9.07
N TYR A 299 -6.04 3.70 9.36
CA TYR A 299 -6.60 3.95 10.70
C TYR A 299 -5.59 4.49 11.72
N GLY A 300 -4.63 5.30 11.27
CA GLY A 300 -3.90 6.22 12.12
C GLY A 300 -4.82 7.30 12.68
N ASP A 301 -4.72 7.58 13.97
CA ASP A 301 -5.47 8.63 14.65
C ASP A 301 -4.77 9.98 14.41
N VAL A 302 -5.54 11.00 14.05
CA VAL A 302 -5.04 12.35 13.81
C VAL A 302 -6.06 13.34 14.38
N VAL A 303 -5.62 14.18 15.31
CA VAL A 303 -6.40 15.28 15.84
C VAL A 303 -5.85 16.58 15.27
N SER A 304 -6.55 17.09 14.27
CA SER A 304 -6.26 18.39 13.66
C SER A 304 -6.88 19.54 14.46
N HIS A 305 -6.32 20.73 14.30
CA HIS A 305 -6.87 21.97 14.83
C HIS A 305 -6.47 23.16 13.94
N PRO A 306 -7.25 24.26 13.92
CA PRO A 306 -6.92 25.43 13.12
C PRO A 306 -5.62 26.09 13.58
N LEU A 307 -4.77 26.50 12.64
CA LEU A 307 -3.57 27.31 12.90
C LEU A 307 -2.73 26.76 14.07
N SER A 308 -2.37 25.47 14.01
CA SER A 308 -1.69 24.68 15.05
C SER A 308 -0.36 25.23 15.59
N GLY A 309 0.14 26.33 15.02
CA GLY A 309 1.35 27.00 15.47
C GLY A 309 2.55 26.06 15.52
N LEU A 310 3.31 26.13 16.61
CA LEU A 310 4.56 25.39 16.81
C LEU A 310 4.37 23.97 17.38
N GLU A 311 3.14 23.61 17.75
CA GLU A 311 2.85 22.34 18.41
C GLU A 311 2.52 21.21 17.44
N GLY A 312 2.05 21.53 16.22
CA GLY A 312 1.64 20.53 15.24
C GLY A 312 0.39 19.75 15.63
N TYR A 313 0.10 18.68 14.89
CA TYR A 313 -1.05 17.81 15.11
C TYR A 313 -0.74 16.65 16.05
N ILE A 314 -1.75 16.25 16.81
CA ILE A 314 -1.66 15.08 17.68
C ILE A 314 -1.96 13.86 16.83
N SER A 315 -1.16 12.81 16.94
CA SER A 315 -1.39 11.61 16.16
C SER A 315 -0.91 10.35 16.87
N SER A 316 -1.50 9.19 16.55
CA SER A 316 -0.95 7.89 16.93
C SER A 316 0.23 7.46 16.06
N ILE A 317 0.52 8.12 14.94
CA ILE A 317 1.57 7.70 14.00
C ILE A 317 2.95 7.71 14.67
N ARG A 318 3.73 6.64 14.43
CA ARG A 318 5.06 6.38 15.01
C ARG A 318 6.17 6.75 14.03
N VAL A 319 6.57 8.02 14.03
CA VAL A 319 7.59 8.54 13.09
C VAL A 319 8.97 7.94 13.36
N ASP A 320 9.28 7.62 14.61
CA ASP A 320 10.50 6.90 14.99
C ASP A 320 10.56 5.47 14.40
N ASN A 321 9.43 4.77 14.32
CA ASN A 321 9.39 3.46 13.69
C ASN A 321 9.38 3.54 12.16
N LEU A 322 8.71 4.54 11.58
CA LEU A 322 8.75 4.77 10.12
C LEU A 322 10.18 5.00 9.65
N THR A 323 10.92 5.91 10.30
CA THR A 323 12.34 6.15 9.97
C THR A 323 13.24 4.93 10.16
N ARG A 324 12.95 4.05 11.14
CA ARG A 324 13.66 2.77 11.28
C ARG A 324 13.36 1.82 10.13
N VAL A 325 12.09 1.69 9.73
CA VAL A 325 11.68 0.85 8.59
C VAL A 325 12.28 1.36 7.28
N GLU A 326 12.30 2.68 7.06
CA GLU A 326 13.03 3.31 5.95
C GLU A 326 14.51 2.89 5.93
N GLY A 327 15.17 2.92 7.10
CA GLY A 327 16.55 2.45 7.25
C GLY A 327 16.76 0.97 6.94
N LEU A 328 15.72 0.14 7.05
CA LEU A 328 15.75 -1.25 6.57
C LEU A 328 15.65 -1.29 5.05
N ILE A 329 14.70 -0.56 4.46
CA ILE A 329 14.49 -0.50 3.01
C ILE A 329 15.74 0.01 2.28
N HIS A 330 16.52 0.94 2.88
CA HIS A 330 17.82 1.37 2.36
C HIS A 330 18.86 0.23 2.16
N LYS A 331 18.70 -0.89 2.89
CA LYS A 331 19.58 -2.06 2.84
C LYS A 331 19.00 -3.20 2.01
N LEU A 332 17.78 -3.03 1.53
CA LEU A 332 17.01 -4.06 0.86
C LEU A 332 17.47 -4.21 -0.59
N LYS A 333 17.81 -5.43 -0.97
CA LYS A 333 18.09 -5.80 -2.36
C LYS A 333 16.85 -6.37 -3.04
N ALA A 334 16.73 -6.12 -4.33
CA ALA A 334 15.80 -6.87 -5.17
C ALA A 334 16.10 -8.38 -5.10
N PRO A 335 15.09 -9.25 -5.01
CA PRO A 335 15.29 -10.69 -4.95
C PRO A 335 15.85 -11.20 -6.28
N ALA A 336 16.95 -11.94 -6.24
CA ALA A 336 17.46 -12.63 -7.42
C ALA A 336 16.54 -13.79 -7.82
N TRP A 337 16.47 -14.09 -9.12
CA TRP A 337 15.73 -15.26 -9.61
C TRP A 337 16.25 -16.55 -8.97
N PRO A 338 15.40 -17.31 -8.24
CA PRO A 338 15.83 -18.50 -7.51
C PRO A 338 15.98 -19.67 -8.48
N SER A 339 17.11 -19.71 -9.20
CA SER A 339 17.42 -20.72 -10.21
C SER A 339 17.38 -22.15 -9.67
N GLN A 340 17.65 -22.33 -8.37
CA GLN A 340 17.52 -23.62 -7.68
C GLN A 340 16.09 -24.14 -7.62
N LEU A 341 15.09 -23.23 -7.69
CA LEU A 341 13.68 -23.56 -7.62
C LEU A 341 13.04 -23.58 -9.00
N PHE A 342 13.27 -22.54 -9.80
CA PHE A 342 12.61 -22.34 -11.10
C PHE A 342 13.41 -22.82 -12.31
N GLY A 343 14.66 -23.24 -12.12
CA GLY A 343 15.62 -23.45 -13.19
C GLY A 343 16.32 -22.16 -13.60
N ALA A 344 17.55 -22.28 -14.11
CA ALA A 344 18.32 -21.14 -14.58
C ALA A 344 17.71 -20.54 -15.86
N PRO A 345 17.75 -19.21 -16.05
CA PRO A 345 17.36 -18.58 -17.30
C PRO A 345 18.13 -19.14 -18.51
N ASP A 346 17.47 -19.22 -19.67
CA ASP A 346 18.03 -19.82 -20.89
C ASP A 346 19.17 -18.98 -21.46
N SER A 347 20.40 -19.44 -21.20
CA SER A 347 21.64 -18.78 -21.65
C SER A 347 21.71 -18.52 -23.16
N ALA A 348 21.06 -19.34 -24.00
CA ALA A 348 21.06 -19.15 -25.45
C ALA A 348 20.25 -17.92 -25.89
N ARG A 349 19.31 -17.48 -25.04
CA ARG A 349 18.39 -16.37 -25.32
C ARG A 349 18.83 -15.03 -24.71
N LEU A 350 19.64 -15.07 -23.64
CA LEU A 350 20.01 -13.88 -22.87
C LEU A 350 20.66 -12.78 -23.72
N ALA A 351 21.52 -13.14 -24.69
CA ALA A 351 22.18 -12.14 -25.53
C ALA A 351 21.19 -11.37 -26.42
N GLN A 352 20.15 -12.04 -26.94
CA GLN A 352 19.09 -11.40 -27.71
C GLN A 352 18.19 -10.56 -26.80
N GLY A 353 17.77 -11.12 -25.66
CA GLY A 353 16.93 -10.41 -24.69
C GLY A 353 17.57 -9.12 -24.18
N LYS A 354 18.88 -9.16 -23.88
CA LYS A 354 19.64 -7.98 -23.46
C LYS A 354 19.66 -6.88 -24.52
N ARG A 355 19.75 -7.24 -25.82
CA ARG A 355 19.68 -6.27 -26.92
C ARG A 355 18.30 -5.64 -27.01
N LEU A 356 17.24 -6.45 -26.99
CA LEU A 356 15.85 -5.97 -27.03
C LEU A 356 15.55 -5.02 -25.86
N TYR A 357 16.04 -5.36 -24.66
CA TYR A 357 15.92 -4.50 -23.47
C TYR A 357 16.63 -3.15 -23.65
N ALA A 358 17.86 -3.16 -24.16
CA ALA A 358 18.61 -1.93 -24.41
C ALA A 358 17.93 -1.02 -25.43
N GLU A 359 17.28 -1.61 -26.44
CA GLU A 359 16.57 -0.89 -27.50
C GLU A 359 15.22 -0.31 -27.04
N ASN A 360 14.48 -1.02 -26.18
CA ASN A 360 13.06 -0.72 -25.96
C ASN A 360 12.66 -0.48 -24.49
N CYS A 361 13.52 -0.82 -23.52
CA CYS A 361 13.20 -0.70 -22.09
C CYS A 361 14.06 0.36 -21.40
N ALA A 362 15.37 0.39 -21.71
CA ALA A 362 16.36 1.19 -20.99
C ALA A 362 16.19 2.72 -21.12
N ALA A 363 15.40 3.20 -22.09
CA ALA A 363 15.08 4.62 -22.23
C ALA A 363 14.12 5.14 -21.14
N CYS A 364 13.28 4.25 -20.58
CA CYS A 364 12.30 4.60 -19.56
C CYS A 364 12.66 4.00 -18.19
N HIS A 365 13.13 2.75 -18.17
CA HIS A 365 13.45 2.02 -16.95
C HIS A 365 14.93 2.17 -16.61
N ALA A 366 15.21 2.74 -15.44
CA ALA A 366 16.58 2.90 -14.97
C ALA A 366 17.29 1.54 -14.83
N ASN A 367 18.49 1.44 -15.40
CA ASN A 367 19.35 0.28 -15.27
C ASN A 367 20.30 0.48 -14.09
N ILE A 368 20.03 -0.23 -12.99
CA ILE A 368 20.83 -0.17 -11.77
C ILE A 368 21.35 -1.57 -11.41
N GLY A 369 22.58 -1.65 -10.93
CA GLY A 369 23.14 -2.90 -10.43
C GLY A 369 22.41 -3.34 -9.17
N ARG A 370 22.15 -4.64 -9.02
CA ARG A 370 21.44 -5.20 -7.85
C ARG A 370 22.03 -4.77 -6.49
N ASP A 371 23.36 -4.67 -6.41
CA ASP A 371 24.06 -4.29 -5.18
C ASP A 371 24.26 -2.76 -5.04
N ASP A 372 23.83 -1.96 -6.03
CA ASP A 372 23.85 -0.50 -5.95
C ASP A 372 22.58 0.00 -5.24
N LEU A 373 22.72 0.18 -3.92
CA LEU A 373 21.66 0.67 -3.04
C LEU A 373 21.77 2.17 -2.74
N GLN A 374 22.66 2.90 -3.42
CA GLN A 374 23.02 4.27 -3.05
C GLN A 374 22.82 5.27 -4.18
N THR A 375 22.99 4.86 -5.44
CA THR A 375 22.85 5.77 -6.58
C THR A 375 21.41 6.32 -6.66
N PRO A 376 21.22 7.66 -6.67
CA PRO A 376 19.91 8.24 -6.87
C PRO A 376 19.36 7.95 -8.27
N ILE A 377 18.06 7.68 -8.35
CA ILE A 377 17.35 7.30 -9.57
C ILE A 377 16.37 8.40 -9.93
N LYS A 378 16.63 9.09 -11.05
CA LYS A 378 15.63 9.95 -11.67
C LYS A 378 14.63 9.09 -12.44
N VAL A 379 13.42 8.93 -11.94
CA VAL A 379 12.41 8.11 -12.63
C VAL A 379 11.82 8.86 -13.82
N ARG A 380 11.75 8.17 -14.96
CA ARG A 380 10.98 8.68 -16.11
C ARG A 380 9.50 8.63 -15.75
N GLN A 381 8.79 9.75 -15.92
CA GLN A 381 7.35 9.80 -15.69
C GLN A 381 6.64 9.96 -17.03
N VAL A 382 6.03 8.87 -17.49
CA VAL A 382 5.33 8.80 -18.77
C VAL A 382 3.92 9.34 -18.57
N ARG A 383 3.55 10.34 -19.36
CA ARG A 383 2.33 11.13 -19.20
C ARG A 383 1.11 10.44 -19.81
N LEU A 384 -0.09 10.79 -19.32
CA LEU A 384 -1.35 10.37 -19.93
C LEU A 384 -1.55 11.03 -21.30
N LYS A 385 -1.09 12.27 -21.45
CA LYS A 385 -1.00 13.02 -22.70
C LYS A 385 0.42 12.98 -23.24
N ALA A 386 0.61 12.91 -24.56
CA ALA A 386 1.95 13.00 -25.17
C ALA A 386 2.73 14.23 -24.66
N HIS A 387 4.03 14.09 -24.40
CA HIS A 387 4.88 15.18 -23.93
C HIS A 387 6.33 15.01 -24.39
N GLY A 388 6.85 16.00 -25.11
CA GLY A 388 8.15 15.88 -25.78
C GLY A 388 8.14 14.72 -26.77
N ASP A 389 9.17 13.86 -26.71
CA ASP A 389 9.30 12.66 -27.54
C ASP A 389 8.54 11.44 -26.97
N ASP A 390 7.97 11.55 -25.77
CA ASP A 390 7.22 10.45 -25.16
C ASP A 390 5.81 10.37 -25.76
N ALA A 391 5.50 9.21 -26.34
CA ALA A 391 4.13 8.80 -26.58
C ALA A 391 3.36 8.70 -25.24
N PRO A 392 2.03 8.92 -25.24
CA PRO A 392 1.23 8.73 -24.05
C PRO A 392 1.31 7.27 -23.58
N ILE A 393 1.33 7.05 -22.27
CA ILE A 393 1.49 5.70 -21.68
C ILE A 393 0.36 4.73 -22.08
N GLY A 394 -0.85 5.25 -22.32
CA GLY A 394 -2.02 4.48 -22.76
C GLY A 394 -2.64 3.54 -21.72
N THR A 395 -2.04 3.41 -20.53
CA THR A 395 -2.58 2.61 -19.42
C THR A 395 -3.78 3.28 -18.75
N ASP A 396 -4.48 2.55 -17.89
CA ASP A 396 -5.63 3.07 -17.13
C ASP A 396 -5.33 4.45 -16.48
N PRO A 397 -6.16 5.49 -16.69
CA PRO A 397 -5.84 6.84 -16.23
C PRO A 397 -6.29 7.14 -14.80
N TRP A 398 -7.09 6.28 -14.18
CA TRP A 398 -7.95 6.69 -13.06
C TRP A 398 -7.19 7.02 -11.78
N MET A 399 -6.10 6.31 -11.46
CA MET A 399 -5.34 6.59 -10.24
C MET A 399 -4.74 8.00 -10.29
N ALA A 400 -4.13 8.36 -11.43
CA ALA A 400 -3.61 9.71 -11.64
C ALA A 400 -4.73 10.76 -11.67
N CYS A 401 -5.85 10.47 -12.34
CA CYS A 401 -7.01 11.36 -12.39
C CYS A 401 -7.61 11.64 -11.01
N ASN A 402 -7.94 10.61 -10.24
CA ASN A 402 -8.62 10.74 -8.95
C ASN A 402 -7.72 11.51 -7.96
N THR A 403 -6.42 11.21 -7.94
CA THR A 403 -5.45 11.96 -7.15
C THR A 403 -5.45 13.47 -7.51
N PHE A 404 -5.62 13.79 -8.79
CA PHE A 404 -5.51 15.14 -9.32
C PHE A 404 -6.79 15.99 -9.21
N THR A 405 -7.96 15.36 -9.28
CA THR A 405 -9.21 16.05 -9.66
C THR A 405 -10.13 16.39 -8.50
N PHE A 406 -10.14 15.62 -7.42
CA PHE A 406 -11.12 15.80 -6.35
C PHE A 406 -10.76 16.93 -5.39
N SER A 407 -11.79 17.66 -4.96
CA SER A 407 -11.69 18.77 -4.01
C SER A 407 -12.71 18.61 -2.90
N SER A 408 -12.38 19.07 -1.69
CA SER A 408 -13.27 19.01 -0.53
C SER A 408 -13.13 20.30 0.31
N PRO A 409 -14.14 20.67 1.11
CA PRO A 409 -13.98 21.71 2.13
C PRO A 409 -12.80 21.40 3.06
N SER A 410 -12.04 22.43 3.43
CA SER A 410 -10.73 22.27 4.09
C SER A 410 -10.75 22.38 5.61
N GLY A 411 -11.84 22.85 6.21
CA GLY A 411 -12.01 22.85 7.67
C GLY A 411 -10.84 23.50 8.42
N ASN A 412 -10.23 22.74 9.33
CA ASN A 412 -9.08 23.14 10.14
C ASN A 412 -7.82 23.44 9.31
N TYR A 413 -7.77 23.01 8.04
CA TYR A 413 -6.64 23.25 7.15
C TYR A 413 -6.72 24.58 6.42
N PHE A 414 -7.87 25.27 6.49
CA PHE A 414 -8.02 26.60 5.89
C PHE A 414 -6.93 27.55 6.38
N GLY A 415 -6.20 28.17 5.46
CA GLY A 415 -5.13 29.11 5.78
C GLY A 415 -3.75 28.50 6.01
N LEU A 416 -3.61 27.16 5.98
CA LEU A 416 -2.30 26.51 6.06
C LEU A 416 -1.48 26.79 4.79
N PHE A 417 -0.16 26.89 4.97
CA PHE A 417 0.77 27.00 3.84
C PHE A 417 0.81 25.71 3.05
N ARG A 418 0.65 25.83 1.72
CA ARG A 418 0.72 24.73 0.76
C ARG A 418 2.07 24.80 0.05
N PRO A 419 3.04 23.92 0.37
CA PRO A 419 4.33 23.89 -0.32
C PRO A 419 4.18 23.38 -1.76
N SER A 420 5.21 23.53 -2.60
CA SER A 420 5.27 23.00 -3.99
C SER A 420 5.31 21.48 -4.06
N LEU A 421 5.75 20.83 -2.98
CA LEU A 421 6.00 19.40 -2.92
C LEU A 421 4.69 18.62 -2.92
N GLY A 422 4.41 17.83 -3.96
CA GLY A 422 3.26 16.93 -3.98
C GLY A 422 1.90 17.63 -4.08
N THR A 423 1.85 18.90 -4.49
CA THR A 423 0.60 19.70 -4.52
C THR A 423 0.18 19.99 -5.97
N PRO A 424 -0.96 19.46 -6.44
CA PRO A 424 -1.37 19.63 -7.83
C PRO A 424 -1.58 21.08 -8.26
N SER A 425 -1.83 21.98 -7.32
CA SER A 425 -2.03 23.40 -7.61
C SER A 425 -0.81 24.27 -7.26
N GLY A 426 0.34 23.66 -6.93
CA GLY A 426 1.61 24.35 -6.67
C GLY A 426 1.71 25.05 -5.31
N VAL A 427 2.67 25.97 -5.14
CA VAL A 427 2.83 26.72 -3.88
C VAL A 427 1.61 27.62 -3.62
N GLY A 428 1.19 27.79 -2.37
CA GLY A 428 0.12 28.73 -2.03
C GLY A 428 -0.39 28.60 -0.59
N ILE A 429 -1.66 28.90 -0.39
CA ILE A 429 -2.38 28.73 0.86
C ILE A 429 -3.61 27.85 0.59
N VAL A 430 -3.93 26.95 1.52
CA VAL A 430 -5.14 26.13 1.46
C VAL A 430 -6.38 27.04 1.55
N GLY A 431 -7.19 27.03 0.49
CA GLY A 431 -8.46 27.77 0.39
C GLY A 431 -9.58 27.12 1.20
N ARG A 432 -10.78 27.71 1.21
CA ARG A 432 -11.96 27.15 1.93
C ARG A 432 -12.41 25.80 1.36
N THR A 433 -12.22 25.64 0.07
CA THR A 433 -12.30 24.39 -0.67
C THR A 433 -10.98 24.26 -1.42
N SER A 434 -10.38 23.08 -1.42
CA SER A 434 -9.12 22.83 -2.11
C SER A 434 -9.08 21.40 -2.61
N LYS A 435 -8.18 21.11 -3.56
CA LYS A 435 -7.92 19.74 -3.97
C LYS A 435 -7.54 18.91 -2.75
N ILE A 436 -8.04 17.70 -2.63
CA ILE A 436 -7.79 16.88 -1.43
C ILE A 436 -6.28 16.61 -1.28
N ALA A 437 -5.61 16.36 -2.40
CA ALA A 437 -4.15 16.27 -2.49
C ALA A 437 -3.41 17.52 -1.96
N ASP A 438 -3.90 18.74 -2.25
CA ASP A 438 -3.30 19.98 -1.71
C ASP A 438 -3.44 20.09 -0.19
N MET A 439 -4.47 19.45 0.39
CA MET A 439 -4.77 19.50 1.82
C MET A 439 -3.96 18.48 2.62
N GLN A 440 -3.72 17.31 2.04
CA GLN A 440 -2.98 16.23 2.70
C GLN A 440 -1.53 16.64 3.01
N VAL A 441 -0.88 17.35 2.09
CA VAL A 441 0.52 17.75 2.25
C VAL A 441 0.75 18.57 3.53
N PRO A 442 0.06 19.71 3.76
CA PRO A 442 0.23 20.46 5.00
C PRO A 442 -0.18 19.67 6.24
N GLU A 443 -1.20 18.82 6.18
CA GLU A 443 -1.55 17.93 7.31
C GLU A 443 -0.39 17.03 7.71
N VAL A 444 0.24 16.36 6.75
CA VAL A 444 1.38 15.47 7.00
C VAL A 444 2.53 16.22 7.66
N PHE A 445 2.85 17.43 7.19
CA PHE A 445 3.87 18.27 7.83
C PHE A 445 3.47 18.71 9.25
N GLN A 446 2.19 18.96 9.51
CA GLN A 446 1.69 19.23 10.86
C GLN A 446 1.81 18.02 11.78
N ILE A 447 1.57 16.80 11.27
CA ILE A 447 1.80 15.55 12.02
C ILE A 447 3.28 15.41 12.36
N MET A 448 4.18 15.62 11.39
CA MET A 448 5.63 15.58 11.64
C MET A 448 6.05 16.60 12.70
N LEU A 449 5.52 17.84 12.64
CA LEU A 449 5.79 18.88 13.65
C LEU A 449 5.32 18.46 15.04
N GLY A 450 4.14 17.82 15.15
CA GLY A 450 3.64 17.27 16.41
C GLY A 450 4.42 16.06 16.93
N LYS A 451 5.23 15.45 16.06
CA LYS A 451 6.15 14.34 16.35
C LYS A 451 7.61 14.77 16.35
N LYS A 452 7.90 16.07 16.45
CA LYS A 452 9.28 16.61 16.42
C LYS A 452 10.26 15.95 17.40
N GLY A 453 9.81 15.47 18.55
CA GLY A 453 10.65 14.73 19.50
C GLY A 453 11.03 13.30 19.07
N GLN A 454 10.45 12.79 17.98
CA GLN A 454 10.77 11.50 17.36
C GLN A 454 11.66 11.64 16.12
N LEU A 455 11.96 12.88 15.71
CA LEU A 455 12.77 13.19 14.54
C LEU A 455 14.22 13.46 14.93
N ALA A 456 15.13 13.28 13.97
CA ALA A 456 16.55 13.62 14.15
C ALA A 456 16.76 15.13 14.38
N ASP A 457 17.88 15.48 15.03
CA ASP A 457 18.22 16.86 15.37
C ASP A 457 18.27 17.75 14.12
N GLY A 458 17.62 18.92 14.19
CA GLY A 458 17.52 19.90 13.11
C GLY A 458 16.47 19.61 12.03
N ILE A 459 16.00 18.37 11.90
CA ILE A 459 14.89 18.04 10.97
C ILE A 459 13.60 18.75 11.39
N ALA A 460 13.36 18.84 12.70
CA ALA A 460 12.22 19.58 13.24
C ALA A 460 12.23 21.08 12.84
N GLU A 461 13.40 21.70 12.73
CA GLU A 461 13.54 23.11 12.32
C GLU A 461 13.23 23.28 10.83
N ILE A 462 13.67 22.34 9.98
CA ILE A 462 13.34 22.30 8.55
C ILE A 462 11.83 22.18 8.37
N ILE A 463 11.19 21.22 9.07
CA ILE A 463 9.73 21.05 9.01
C ILE A 463 9.01 22.29 9.47
N HIS A 464 9.46 22.91 10.57
CA HIS A 464 8.87 24.15 11.05
C HIS A 464 8.96 25.29 10.00
N ALA A 465 10.10 25.43 9.34
CA ALA A 465 10.28 26.45 8.31
C ALA A 465 9.40 26.20 7.07
N ILE A 466 9.16 24.93 6.70
CA ILE A 466 8.22 24.55 5.63
C ILE A 466 6.79 24.90 6.05
N VAL A 467 6.36 24.47 7.24
CA VAL A 467 5.00 24.70 7.75
C VAL A 467 4.64 26.18 7.85
N THR A 468 5.63 27.03 8.18
CA THR A 468 5.45 28.48 8.31
C THR A 468 5.63 29.25 7.00
N GLY A 469 5.92 28.56 5.89
CA GLY A 469 6.18 29.19 4.59
C GLY A 469 7.48 30.01 4.56
N GLN A 470 8.35 29.85 5.56
CA GLN A 470 9.68 30.47 5.59
C GLN A 470 10.65 29.80 4.61
N GLN A 471 10.37 28.56 4.21
CA GLN A 471 11.17 27.80 3.24
C GLN A 471 10.26 27.15 2.20
N THR A 472 10.71 27.15 0.95
CA THR A 472 10.13 26.31 -0.11
C THR A 472 11.10 25.15 -0.37
N LEU A 473 10.57 23.94 -0.46
CA LEU A 473 11.37 22.79 -0.88
C LEU A 473 11.66 22.91 -2.38
N PRO A 474 12.84 22.47 -2.84
CA PRO A 474 13.12 22.45 -4.27
C PRO A 474 12.07 21.60 -4.99
N GLY A 475 11.79 21.93 -6.26
CA GLY A 475 10.84 21.19 -7.08
C GLY A 475 11.21 19.71 -7.23
N SER A 476 10.29 18.92 -7.81
CA SER A 476 10.41 17.46 -7.96
C SER A 476 11.65 16.94 -8.70
N ASP A 477 12.50 17.81 -9.23
CA ASP A 477 13.75 17.46 -9.93
C ASP A 477 15.01 17.46 -9.04
N SER A 478 14.89 17.81 -7.75
CA SER A 478 16.03 17.89 -6.85
C SER A 478 16.40 16.53 -6.24
N LEU A 479 17.39 15.88 -6.86
CA LEU A 479 18.02 14.65 -6.37
C LEU A 479 19.10 14.89 -5.30
N GLN A 480 19.48 16.14 -5.04
CA GLN A 480 20.55 16.46 -4.10
C GLN A 480 20.02 16.60 -2.68
N ALA A 481 20.74 16.04 -1.72
CA ALA A 481 20.47 16.26 -0.32
C ALA A 481 20.73 17.74 0.02
N VAL A 482 19.68 18.44 0.46
CA VAL A 482 19.80 19.87 0.79
C VAL A 482 20.64 20.02 2.07
N PRO A 483 21.74 20.79 2.07
CA PRO A 483 22.59 20.92 3.25
C PRO A 483 21.85 21.54 4.44
N ALA A 484 22.15 21.05 5.65
CA ALA A 484 21.58 21.56 6.88
C ALA A 484 21.83 23.08 7.00
N GLY A 485 20.77 23.84 7.25
CA GLY A 485 20.83 25.30 7.36
C GLY A 485 20.99 26.08 6.04
N GLN A 486 21.03 25.41 4.88
CA GLN A 486 21.12 26.03 3.54
C GLN A 486 19.83 25.89 2.71
N LEU A 487 18.66 25.78 3.36
CA LEU A 487 17.39 26.00 2.67
C LEU A 487 17.25 27.50 2.39
N LEU A 488 17.60 27.85 1.15
CA LEU A 488 17.46 29.19 0.60
C LEU A 488 15.99 29.65 0.74
N LEU A 489 15.82 30.90 1.17
CA LEU A 489 14.74 31.76 0.67
C LEU A 489 14.98 31.98 -0.84
N ALA A 490 14.92 30.91 -1.63
CA ALA A 490 14.82 31.07 -3.06
C ALA A 490 13.40 31.58 -3.27
N GLY A 491 13.28 32.90 -3.43
CA GLY A 491 12.21 33.41 -4.27
C GLY A 491 12.30 32.60 -5.55
N ALA A 492 11.37 31.68 -5.75
CA ALA A 492 11.26 30.94 -6.98
C ALA A 492 11.04 32.00 -8.07
N GLY A 493 12.12 32.39 -8.74
CA GLY A 493 12.00 32.88 -10.10
C GLY A 493 11.29 31.79 -10.90
N PRO A 494 10.36 32.13 -11.79
CA PRO A 494 9.51 31.19 -12.49
C PRO A 494 10.34 30.40 -13.50
N ALA A 495 11.02 29.36 -13.03
CA ALA A 495 11.54 28.30 -13.87
C ALA A 495 10.58 27.12 -13.68
N ASP A 496 9.75 26.93 -14.70
CA ASP A 496 8.71 25.89 -14.88
C ASP A 496 7.38 26.06 -14.13
N SER A 497 7.08 27.25 -13.60
CA SER A 497 5.72 27.60 -13.14
C SER A 497 4.71 27.86 -14.28
N GLN A 498 4.90 27.25 -15.46
CA GLN A 498 3.83 27.12 -16.45
C GLN A 498 2.85 25.99 -16.14
N ALA A 499 2.93 25.37 -14.95
CA ALA A 499 1.72 24.91 -14.30
C ALA A 499 0.85 26.15 -14.08
N GLN A 500 0.00 26.48 -15.06
CA GLN A 500 -1.14 27.35 -14.85
C GLN A 500 -1.72 26.92 -13.51
N SER A 501 -1.75 27.84 -12.54
CA SER A 501 -2.47 27.64 -11.30
C SER A 501 -3.86 27.18 -11.73
N LEU A 502 -4.12 25.87 -11.64
CA LEU A 502 -5.46 25.32 -11.70
C LEU A 502 -6.10 25.73 -10.38
N ALA A 503 -6.42 27.02 -10.29
CA ALA A 503 -7.27 27.59 -9.28
C ALA A 503 -8.62 26.95 -9.51
N ALA A 504 -8.88 25.80 -8.88
CA ALA A 504 -10.11 25.04 -8.97
C ALA A 504 -10.87 25.28 -10.28
N GLY A 505 -10.21 25.11 -11.44
CA GLY A 505 -10.93 25.17 -12.71
C GLY A 505 -12.07 24.17 -12.61
N GLU A 506 -13.22 24.43 -13.24
CA GLU A 506 -14.36 23.51 -13.16
C GLU A 506 -13.96 22.14 -13.73
N VAL A 507 -13.44 21.28 -12.85
CA VAL A 507 -13.19 19.88 -13.16
C VAL A 507 -14.58 19.27 -13.32
N PRO A 508 -14.86 18.62 -14.46
CA PRO A 508 -16.16 18.01 -14.65
C PRO A 508 -16.47 17.01 -13.54
N THR A 509 -17.70 17.06 -13.03
CA THR A 509 -18.19 16.10 -12.03
C THR A 509 -18.57 14.78 -12.69
N ASP A 510 -19.00 14.81 -13.96
CA ASP A 510 -19.23 13.62 -14.76
C ASP A 510 -17.92 12.87 -15.01
N LYS A 511 -17.94 11.56 -14.77
CA LYS A 511 -16.74 10.71 -14.85
C LYS A 511 -16.17 10.71 -16.27
N SER A 512 -17.00 10.58 -17.31
CA SER A 512 -16.53 10.56 -18.70
C SER A 512 -15.88 11.89 -19.10
N ALA A 513 -16.53 13.01 -18.84
CA ALA A 513 -15.97 14.34 -19.13
C ALA A 513 -14.68 14.61 -18.34
N ARG A 514 -14.57 14.07 -17.11
CA ARG A 514 -13.36 14.17 -16.30
C ARG A 514 -12.20 13.34 -16.84
N LYS A 515 -12.47 12.15 -17.39
CA LYS A 515 -11.48 11.36 -18.12
C LYS A 515 -10.90 12.17 -19.27
N ASP A 516 -11.76 12.77 -20.09
CA ASP A 516 -11.34 13.61 -21.22
C ASP A 516 -10.53 14.81 -20.74
N TYR A 517 -10.95 15.45 -19.64
CA TYR A 517 -10.19 16.52 -19.00
C TYR A 517 -8.77 16.07 -18.62
N CYS A 518 -8.62 14.93 -17.94
CA CYS A 518 -7.29 14.42 -17.58
C CYS A 518 -6.42 14.08 -18.79
N LEU A 519 -6.97 13.39 -19.80
CA LEU A 519 -6.23 12.95 -20.97
C LEU A 519 -5.75 14.12 -21.83
N ASN A 520 -6.39 15.29 -21.72
CA ASN A 520 -6.04 16.50 -22.47
C ASN A 520 -5.29 17.54 -21.65
N THR A 521 -5.21 17.38 -20.32
CA THR A 521 -4.48 18.27 -19.41
C THR A 521 -3.03 17.85 -19.31
N GLU A 522 -2.12 18.78 -19.58
CA GLU A 522 -0.69 18.57 -19.38
C GLU A 522 -0.34 18.93 -17.93
N HIS A 523 -0.05 17.93 -17.11
CA HIS A 523 0.35 18.14 -15.72
C HIS A 523 1.32 17.07 -15.23
N PRO A 524 2.32 17.42 -14.39
CA PRO A 524 3.29 16.47 -13.88
C PRO A 524 2.74 15.37 -12.96
N PHE A 525 1.46 15.34 -12.63
CA PHE A 525 0.81 14.27 -11.86
C PHE A 525 -0.13 13.40 -12.69
N LEU A 526 -0.38 13.77 -13.95
CA LEU A 526 -1.20 13.01 -14.89
C LEU A 526 -0.30 12.07 -15.69
N GLY A 527 0.21 11.03 -15.03
CA GLY A 527 1.07 10.02 -15.62
C GLY A 527 1.52 8.98 -14.60
N TYR A 528 2.38 8.06 -15.03
CA TYR A 528 2.93 6.99 -14.18
C TYR A 528 4.45 6.91 -14.29
N ILE A 529 5.08 6.50 -13.21
CA ILE A 529 6.54 6.36 -13.15
C ILE A 529 6.99 5.02 -13.75
N ALA A 530 8.06 5.04 -14.55
CA ALA A 530 8.76 3.84 -14.99
C ALA A 530 9.78 3.45 -13.91
N ARG A 531 9.43 2.46 -13.08
CA ARG A 531 10.29 1.96 -11.99
C ARG A 531 11.49 1.17 -12.53
N PRO A 532 12.61 1.07 -11.80
CA PRO A 532 13.64 0.08 -12.08
C PRO A 532 13.05 -1.33 -12.17
N LEU A 533 13.61 -2.16 -13.06
CA LEU A 533 13.08 -3.51 -13.33
C LEU A 533 13.83 -4.62 -12.56
N ASN A 534 14.68 -4.27 -11.61
CA ASN A 534 15.33 -5.25 -10.75
C ASN A 534 14.27 -6.02 -9.94
N GLY A 535 14.39 -7.35 -9.89
CA GLY A 535 13.42 -8.21 -9.21
C GLY A 535 12.03 -8.22 -9.85
N ILE A 536 11.85 -7.74 -11.09
CA ILE A 536 10.55 -7.66 -11.78
C ILE A 536 9.83 -9.02 -11.87
N TRP A 537 10.57 -10.12 -11.82
CA TRP A 537 9.98 -11.46 -11.79
C TRP A 537 9.06 -11.68 -10.58
N ALA A 538 9.30 -10.97 -9.48
CA ALA A 538 8.64 -11.12 -8.18
C ALA A 538 7.49 -10.13 -7.96
N THR A 539 7.07 -9.38 -8.97
CA THR A 539 6.10 -8.28 -8.83
C THR A 539 4.83 -8.45 -9.65
N ALA A 540 4.51 -9.69 -10.04
CA ALA A 540 3.24 -9.97 -10.69
C ALA A 540 2.05 -9.71 -9.74
N PRO A 541 0.86 -9.34 -10.26
CA PRO A 541 0.57 -8.95 -11.64
C PRO A 541 1.17 -7.59 -12.04
N TYR A 542 1.24 -7.34 -13.35
CA TYR A 542 1.94 -6.20 -13.96
C TYR A 542 1.00 -5.05 -14.34
N LEU A 543 1.63 -3.92 -14.68
CA LEU A 543 1.05 -2.56 -14.73
C LEU A 543 0.68 -2.04 -13.34
N HIS A 544 0.43 -0.73 -13.24
CA HIS A 544 0.17 -0.07 -11.97
C HIS A 544 -1.09 -0.59 -11.26
N ASN A 545 -2.05 -1.15 -11.99
CA ASN A 545 -3.34 -1.68 -11.51
C ASN A 545 -3.43 -3.21 -11.56
N GLY A 546 -2.34 -3.91 -11.88
CA GLY A 546 -2.26 -5.37 -11.80
C GLY A 546 -3.15 -6.10 -12.82
N SER A 547 -3.42 -5.45 -13.95
CA SER A 547 -4.35 -5.90 -14.98
C SER A 547 -3.74 -6.88 -15.99
N VAL A 548 -2.44 -7.17 -15.87
CA VAL A 548 -1.73 -8.12 -16.73
C VAL A 548 -1.09 -9.21 -15.88
N PRO A 549 -1.52 -10.49 -15.98
CA PRO A 549 -1.19 -11.52 -14.99
C PRO A 549 0.25 -12.03 -15.00
N SER A 550 0.97 -11.90 -16.12
CA SER A 550 2.35 -12.39 -16.26
C SER A 550 3.21 -11.48 -17.13
N LEU A 551 4.54 -11.55 -17.02
CA LEU A 551 5.42 -10.81 -17.94
C LEU A 551 5.23 -11.27 -19.37
N TYR A 552 5.02 -12.57 -19.58
CA TYR A 552 4.73 -13.08 -20.93
C TYR A 552 3.51 -12.38 -21.52
N ASP A 553 2.42 -12.23 -20.75
CA ASP A 553 1.22 -11.51 -21.19
C ASP A 553 1.49 -10.02 -21.46
N LEU A 554 2.37 -9.37 -20.68
CA LEU A 554 2.76 -7.98 -20.91
C LEU A 554 3.48 -7.79 -22.25
N LEU A 555 4.22 -8.81 -22.69
CA LEU A 555 4.95 -8.82 -23.96
C LEU A 555 4.08 -9.19 -25.17
N LEU A 556 2.81 -9.55 -24.98
CA LEU A 556 1.85 -9.69 -26.07
C LEU A 556 1.36 -8.33 -26.55
N PRO A 557 0.94 -8.21 -27.83
CA PRO A 557 0.09 -7.10 -28.26
C PRO A 557 -1.08 -6.93 -27.30
N GLN A 558 -1.42 -5.69 -26.92
CA GLN A 558 -2.46 -5.46 -25.91
C GLN A 558 -3.80 -6.15 -26.22
N GLU A 559 -4.17 -6.25 -27.50
CA GLU A 559 -5.38 -6.92 -27.98
C GLU A 559 -5.38 -8.45 -27.79
N GLN A 560 -4.24 -9.06 -27.47
CA GLN A 560 -4.08 -10.49 -27.18
C GLN A 560 -3.93 -10.79 -25.69
N ARG A 561 -3.87 -9.76 -24.83
CA ARG A 561 -3.78 -9.93 -23.37
C ARG A 561 -5.09 -10.54 -22.83
N PRO A 562 -5.05 -11.35 -21.76
CA PRO A 562 -6.26 -11.84 -21.12
C PRO A 562 -7.17 -10.68 -20.69
N ALA A 563 -8.44 -10.70 -21.12
CA ALA A 563 -9.44 -9.72 -20.71
C ALA A 563 -10.09 -10.06 -19.35
N THR A 564 -10.00 -11.33 -18.95
CA THR A 564 -10.40 -11.81 -17.62
C THR A 564 -9.45 -12.89 -17.13
N PHE A 565 -9.22 -12.97 -15.82
CA PHE A 565 -8.40 -14.02 -15.19
C PHE A 565 -8.70 -14.11 -13.69
N TYR A 566 -8.45 -15.25 -13.05
CA TYR A 566 -8.57 -15.35 -11.59
C TYR A 566 -7.28 -14.88 -10.89
N SER A 567 -7.45 -14.10 -9.82
CA SER A 567 -6.39 -13.54 -8.97
C SER A 567 -6.53 -13.97 -7.50
N GLY A 568 -5.41 -14.04 -6.80
CA GLY A 568 -5.29 -14.51 -5.41
C GLY A 568 -4.43 -15.77 -5.25
N SER A 569 -4.13 -16.49 -6.33
CA SER A 569 -3.25 -17.67 -6.29
C SER A 569 -1.86 -17.34 -5.76
N HIS A 570 -1.33 -18.18 -4.87
CA HIS A 570 0.08 -18.14 -4.49
C HIS A 570 0.93 -19.04 -5.42
N GLU A 571 0.34 -19.83 -6.31
CA GLU A 571 1.07 -20.73 -7.21
C GLU A 571 1.69 -19.93 -8.36
N PHE A 572 3.03 -19.96 -8.43
CA PHE A 572 3.79 -19.22 -9.43
C PHE A 572 4.10 -20.08 -10.66
N ASP A 573 3.92 -19.51 -11.85
CA ASP A 573 4.32 -20.08 -13.13
C ASP A 573 5.62 -19.41 -13.61
N PRO A 574 6.80 -20.04 -13.40
CA PRO A 574 8.06 -19.47 -13.84
C PRO A 574 8.25 -19.43 -15.36
N SER A 575 7.43 -20.17 -16.12
CA SER A 575 7.50 -20.15 -17.59
C SER A 575 6.90 -18.86 -18.16
N ARG A 576 5.86 -18.33 -17.52
CA ARG A 576 5.22 -17.06 -17.87
C ARG A 576 5.69 -15.87 -17.03
N VAL A 577 6.30 -16.16 -15.88
CA VAL A 577 6.71 -15.20 -14.85
C VAL A 577 5.48 -14.43 -14.35
N GLY A 578 4.65 -15.13 -13.58
CA GLY A 578 3.39 -14.65 -13.01
C GLY A 578 2.72 -15.74 -12.18
N TYR A 579 1.50 -15.48 -11.70
CA TYR A 579 0.74 -16.48 -10.94
C TYR A 579 -0.20 -17.28 -11.84
N VAL A 580 -0.57 -18.48 -11.39
CA VAL A 580 -1.60 -19.30 -12.04
C VAL A 580 -2.94 -18.57 -11.99
N THR A 581 -3.60 -18.46 -13.15
CA THR A 581 -4.83 -17.69 -13.35
C THR A 581 -6.10 -18.54 -13.45
N ALA A 582 -5.97 -19.87 -13.29
CA ALA A 582 -7.11 -20.78 -13.28
C ALA A 582 -7.87 -20.67 -11.96
N PRO A 583 -9.21 -20.81 -11.96
CA PRO A 583 -10.00 -20.76 -10.74
C PRO A 583 -9.61 -21.88 -9.77
N GLY A 584 -9.60 -21.56 -8.48
CA GLY A 584 -9.31 -22.51 -7.41
C GLY A 584 -9.84 -22.04 -6.05
N PRO A 585 -9.75 -22.87 -4.99
CA PRO A 585 -10.25 -22.52 -3.66
C PRO A 585 -9.66 -21.20 -3.12
N ASP A 586 -8.37 -20.98 -3.35
CA ASP A 586 -7.63 -19.78 -2.94
C ASP A 586 -7.49 -18.75 -4.09
N ASN A 587 -8.00 -19.07 -5.29
CA ASN A 587 -7.93 -18.22 -6.49
C ASN A 587 -9.35 -17.98 -7.06
N ALA A 588 -10.17 -17.28 -6.29
CA ALA A 588 -11.60 -17.14 -6.56
C ALA A 588 -12.03 -15.76 -7.08
N PHE A 589 -11.15 -14.76 -7.05
CA PHE A 589 -11.48 -13.41 -7.52
C PHE A 589 -11.31 -13.31 -9.03
N LEU A 590 -12.42 -13.17 -9.77
CA LEU A 590 -12.38 -12.93 -11.21
C LEU A 590 -12.06 -11.47 -11.49
N PHE A 591 -10.86 -11.21 -12.01
CA PHE A 591 -10.46 -9.91 -12.53
C PHE A 591 -11.11 -9.69 -13.90
N ASP A 592 -11.70 -8.52 -14.12
CA ASP A 592 -12.28 -8.09 -15.40
C ASP A 592 -11.69 -6.74 -15.83
N THR A 593 -11.01 -6.73 -16.98
CA THR A 593 -10.31 -5.55 -17.52
C THR A 593 -11.24 -4.58 -18.25
N HIS A 594 -12.51 -4.93 -18.47
CA HIS A 594 -13.51 -4.05 -19.07
C HIS A 594 -14.05 -3.01 -18.08
N LEU A 595 -13.87 -3.26 -16.78
CA LEU A 595 -14.27 -2.31 -15.73
C LEU A 595 -13.32 -1.11 -15.72
N GLU A 596 -13.88 0.09 -15.55
CA GLU A 596 -13.07 1.29 -15.36
C GLU A 596 -12.20 1.15 -14.10
N GLY A 597 -10.90 1.46 -14.20
CA GLY A 597 -9.91 1.25 -13.13
C GLY A 597 -9.10 -0.04 -13.33
N ASN A 598 -9.62 -1.00 -14.11
CA ASN A 598 -9.01 -2.29 -14.37
C ASN A 598 -8.41 -2.45 -15.78
N SER A 599 -8.36 -1.39 -16.61
CA SER A 599 -7.90 -1.50 -17.99
C SER A 599 -6.48 -2.10 -18.06
N ASN A 600 -6.30 -3.07 -18.96
CA ASN A 600 -5.02 -3.71 -19.30
C ASN A 600 -4.34 -3.11 -20.54
N ALA A 601 -4.85 -1.97 -21.02
CA ALA A 601 -4.34 -1.28 -22.20
C ALA A 601 -2.99 -0.57 -21.94
N GLY A 602 -2.35 -0.11 -23.01
CA GLY A 602 -1.12 0.67 -22.94
C GLY A 602 0.14 -0.15 -22.70
N HIS A 603 1.28 0.54 -22.58
CA HIS A 603 2.60 -0.08 -22.45
C HIS A 603 2.84 -1.18 -23.50
N ASP A 604 2.59 -0.83 -24.77
CA ASP A 604 2.43 -1.79 -25.87
C ASP A 604 3.61 -1.77 -26.85
N PHE A 605 4.81 -1.73 -26.27
CA PHE A 605 6.09 -1.58 -26.97
C PHE A 605 6.51 -2.85 -27.74
N ALA A 606 6.04 -4.03 -27.29
CA ALA A 606 6.42 -5.34 -27.82
C ALA A 606 5.43 -5.89 -28.86
N ARG A 607 4.47 -5.08 -29.35
CA ARG A 607 3.46 -5.51 -30.33
C ARG A 607 4.04 -6.27 -31.52
N GLU A 608 5.13 -5.77 -32.10
CA GLU A 608 5.72 -6.32 -33.33
C GLU A 608 6.70 -7.47 -33.08
N TYR A 609 6.90 -7.89 -31.83
CA TYR A 609 7.84 -8.96 -31.52
C TYR A 609 7.27 -10.31 -31.95
N ASP A 610 8.12 -11.15 -32.55
CA ASP A 610 7.83 -12.57 -32.72
C ASP A 610 7.99 -13.35 -31.41
N GLU A 611 7.60 -14.63 -31.42
CA GLU A 611 7.68 -15.48 -30.24
C GLU A 611 9.11 -15.66 -29.72
N SER A 612 10.10 -15.72 -30.61
CA SER A 612 11.49 -15.88 -30.22
C SER A 612 12.01 -14.63 -29.49
N GLN A 613 11.66 -13.45 -29.98
CA GLN A 613 11.99 -12.17 -29.37
C GLN A 613 11.33 -12.00 -28.00
N ARG A 614 10.03 -12.33 -27.87
CA ARG A 614 9.32 -12.28 -26.58
C ARG A 614 9.96 -13.19 -25.54
N LEU A 615 10.18 -14.46 -25.89
CA LEU A 615 10.84 -15.41 -24.99
C LEU A 615 12.26 -14.96 -24.65
N ALA A 616 12.99 -14.38 -25.61
CA ALA A 616 14.34 -13.87 -25.32
C ALA A 616 14.34 -12.71 -24.33
N LEU A 617 13.43 -11.74 -24.49
CA LEU A 617 13.28 -10.65 -23.54
C LEU A 617 12.81 -11.16 -22.18
N LEU A 618 11.86 -12.09 -22.14
CA LEU A 618 11.38 -12.71 -20.90
C LEU A 618 12.53 -13.38 -20.11
N GLU A 619 13.39 -14.15 -20.77
CA GLU A 619 14.55 -14.77 -20.13
C GLU A 619 15.55 -13.74 -19.61
N TYR A 620 15.74 -12.62 -20.30
CA TYR A 620 16.58 -11.53 -19.79
C TYR A 620 15.95 -10.83 -18.58
N LEU A 621 14.64 -10.59 -18.57
CA LEU A 621 13.94 -9.98 -17.43
C LEU A 621 14.02 -10.83 -16.15
N LYS A 622 14.11 -12.16 -16.28
CA LYS A 622 14.40 -13.06 -15.14
C LYS A 622 15.76 -12.79 -14.49
N THR A 623 16.71 -12.16 -15.20
CA THR A 623 18.07 -11.91 -14.68
C THR A 623 18.22 -10.59 -13.93
N LEU A 624 17.20 -9.72 -13.94
CA LEU A 624 17.27 -8.35 -13.42
C LEU A 624 17.07 -8.25 -11.91
#